data_AF-A0A7C7KX73-F1
#
_entry.id   AF-A0A7C7KX73-F1
#
_cell.length_a   1.000
_cell.length_b   1.000
_cell.length_c   1.000
_cell.angle_alpha   90.00
_cell.angle_beta   90.00
_cell.angle_gamma   90.00
#
_symmetry.space_group_name_H-M   'P 1'
#
loop_
_entity.id
_entity.type
_entity.pdbx_description
1 polymer ?
#
loop_
_entity_poly.entity_id
_entity_poly.type
_entity_poly.pdbx_seq_one_letter_code
_entity_poly.pdbx_strand_id
1 'polypeptide(L)'
;MRRQEKILGLVGVVLTFFLGIAGLIPLAIAMYGISRRHPGREIFKNFLIGNIIMFIGGLLLSFFVPSLLASPSIAVIASLVGYVLLVVGAHYLRKSLLPVGDVTGNELFRLAGNLIFWGAVATIVLVGALIVVAGWVVLGVAFFTAKADA
;
A
#
# COMPACT_ATOMS: atom_id res chain seq x y z
N MET A 1 -8.10 -2.65 -18.72
CA MET A 1 -8.04 -1.41 -17.90
C MET A 1 -8.30 -0.15 -18.74
N ARG A 2 -8.89 0.95 -18.25
CA ARG A 2 -8.97 2.21 -19.05
C ARG A 2 -7.65 2.98 -19.01
N ARG A 3 -7.35 3.75 -20.07
CA ARG A 3 -6.16 4.63 -20.13
C ARG A 3 -6.09 5.60 -18.93
N GLN A 4 -7.23 6.16 -18.52
CA GLN A 4 -7.30 7.06 -17.36
C GLN A 4 -6.91 6.39 -16.04
N GLU A 5 -7.31 5.12 -15.81
CA GLU A 5 -6.99 4.41 -14.56
C GLU A 5 -5.50 4.08 -14.45
N LYS A 6 -4.83 3.81 -15.58
CA LYS A 6 -3.37 3.63 -15.61
C LYS A 6 -2.63 4.89 -15.19
N ILE A 7 -3.01 6.02 -15.80
CA ILE A 7 -2.38 7.32 -15.52
C ILE A 7 -2.64 7.70 -14.06
N LEU A 8 -3.89 7.60 -13.59
CA LEU A 8 -4.24 7.90 -12.20
C LEU A 8 -3.54 6.96 -11.22
N GLY A 9 -3.42 5.67 -11.53
CA GLY A 9 -2.71 4.71 -10.69
C GLY A 9 -1.21 5.00 -10.62
N LEU A 10 -0.56 5.23 -11.76
CA LEU A 10 0.87 5.56 -11.81
C LEU A 10 1.17 6.88 -11.11
N VAL A 11 0.43 7.94 -11.46
CA VAL A 11 0.55 9.26 -10.83
C VAL A 11 0.28 9.14 -9.34
N GLY A 12 -0.71 8.36 -8.93
CA GLY A 12 -1.00 8.13 -7.52
C GLY A 12 0.14 7.47 -6.76
N VAL A 13 0.73 6.39 -7.29
CA VAL A 13 1.91 5.77 -6.66
C VAL A 13 3.05 6.78 -6.51
N VAL A 14 3.38 7.53 -7.57
CA VAL A 14 4.48 8.51 -7.53
C VAL A 14 4.18 9.62 -6.53
N LEU A 15 2.99 10.20 -6.56
CA LEU A 15 2.61 11.26 -5.63
C LEU A 15 2.53 10.77 -4.19
N THR A 16 2.21 9.49 -3.94
CA THR A 16 2.19 8.95 -2.58
C THR A 16 3.60 8.94 -1.98
N PHE A 17 4.63 8.69 -2.78
CA PHE A 17 6.02 8.78 -2.32
C PHE A 17 6.45 10.21 -1.96
N PHE A 18 6.06 11.22 -2.74
CA PHE A 18 6.53 12.59 -2.56
C PHE A 18 5.61 13.49 -1.72
N LEU A 19 4.29 13.26 -1.77
CA LEU A 19 3.26 14.11 -1.17
C LEU A 19 2.37 13.34 -0.16
N GLY A 20 2.71 12.09 0.15
CA GLY A 20 1.99 11.28 1.15
C GLY A 20 0.52 11.04 0.78
N ILE A 21 -0.40 11.51 1.64
CA ILE A 21 -1.84 11.29 1.46
C ILE A 21 -2.37 11.90 0.16
N ALA A 22 -1.82 13.02 -0.31
CA ALA A 22 -2.31 13.68 -1.53
C ALA A 22 -2.23 12.75 -2.77
N GLY A 23 -1.21 11.89 -2.82
CA GLY A 23 -1.07 10.89 -3.89
C GLY A 23 -2.03 9.71 -3.77
N LEU A 24 -2.59 9.45 -2.59
CA LEU A 24 -3.57 8.39 -2.41
C LEU A 24 -4.88 8.69 -3.12
N ILE A 25 -5.23 9.95 -3.37
CA ILE A 25 -6.48 10.32 -4.05
C ILE A 25 -6.52 9.76 -5.48
N PRO A 26 -5.57 10.07 -6.38
CA PRO A 26 -5.58 9.50 -7.73
C PRO A 26 -5.43 7.97 -7.73
N LEU A 27 -4.64 7.40 -6.81
CA LEU A 27 -4.53 5.94 -6.66
C LEU A 27 -5.86 5.30 -6.24
N ALA A 28 -6.58 5.94 -5.30
CA ALA A 28 -7.90 5.52 -4.86
C ALA A 28 -8.92 5.60 -6.00
N ILE A 29 -8.89 6.65 -6.82
CA ILE A 29 -9.77 6.76 -8.01
C ILE A 29 -9.50 5.61 -8.98
N ALA A 30 -8.22 5.27 -9.23
CA ALA A 30 -7.86 4.16 -10.11
C ALA A 30 -8.38 2.82 -9.56
N MET A 31 -8.15 2.55 -8.27
CA MET A 31 -8.63 1.33 -7.60
C MET A 31 -10.17 1.26 -7.57
N TYR A 32 -10.85 2.40 -7.37
CA TYR A 32 -12.29 2.49 -7.42
C TYR A 32 -12.84 2.16 -8.81
N GLY A 33 -12.21 2.69 -9.86
CA GLY A 33 -12.58 2.40 -11.26
C GLY A 33 -12.51 0.91 -11.61
N ILE A 34 -11.44 0.23 -11.15
CA ILE A 34 -11.30 -1.23 -11.30
C ILE A 34 -12.40 -1.97 -10.52
N SER A 35 -12.65 -1.56 -9.27
CA SER A 35 -13.64 -2.18 -8.38
C SER A 35 -15.09 -2.01 -8.83
N ARG A 36 -15.40 -1.01 -9.68
CA ARG A 36 -16.75 -0.81 -10.20
C ARG A 36 -17.12 -1.76 -11.33
N ARG A 37 -16.12 -2.26 -12.08
CA ARG A 37 -16.36 -3.12 -13.25
C ARG A 37 -16.41 -4.60 -12.91
N HIS A 38 -15.99 -4.94 -11.71
CA HIS A 38 -15.94 -6.30 -11.20
C HIS A 38 -16.72 -6.30 -9.88
N PRO A 39 -17.51 -7.33 -9.55
CA PRO A 39 -18.39 -7.34 -8.38
C PRO A 39 -17.68 -7.19 -7.00
N GLY A 40 -16.36 -6.99 -6.97
CA GLY A 40 -15.57 -6.85 -5.75
C GLY A 40 -15.51 -5.43 -5.20
N ARG A 41 -16.61 -4.94 -4.59
CA ARG A 41 -16.57 -3.73 -3.71
C ARG A 41 -15.49 -3.84 -2.62
N GLU A 42 -15.12 -5.07 -2.28
CA GLU A 42 -14.05 -5.39 -1.34
C GLU A 42 -12.67 -4.93 -1.80
N ILE A 43 -12.39 -4.85 -3.11
CA ILE A 43 -11.09 -4.40 -3.62
C ILE A 43 -10.80 -2.98 -3.14
N PHE A 44 -11.72 -2.05 -3.40
CA PHE A 44 -11.56 -0.66 -3.00
C PHE A 44 -11.63 -0.47 -1.49
N LYS A 45 -12.57 -1.18 -0.81
CA LYS A 45 -12.68 -1.14 0.65
C LYS A 45 -11.39 -1.56 1.33
N ASN A 46 -10.80 -2.69 0.92
CA ASN A 46 -9.57 -3.20 1.48
C ASN A 46 -8.38 -2.29 1.15
N PHE A 47 -8.35 -1.67 -0.04
CA PHE A 47 -7.33 -0.70 -0.41
C PHE A 47 -7.36 0.54 0.51
N LEU A 48 -8.53 1.12 0.75
CA LEU A 48 -8.68 2.28 1.64
C LEU A 48 -8.32 1.91 3.09
N ILE A 49 -8.88 0.82 3.61
CA ILE A 49 -8.61 0.35 4.97
C ILE A 49 -7.10 0.11 5.14
N GLY A 50 -6.46 -0.57 4.19
CA GLY A 50 -5.02 -0.85 4.23
C GLY A 50 -4.19 0.43 4.31
N ASN A 51 -4.46 1.40 3.43
CA ASN A 51 -3.71 2.66 3.42
C ASN A 51 -3.93 3.50 4.69
N ILE A 52 -5.17 3.59 5.19
CA ILE A 52 -5.47 4.32 6.43
C ILE A 52 -4.73 3.70 7.61
N ILE A 53 -4.80 2.37 7.76
CA ILE A 53 -4.12 1.66 8.85
C ILE A 53 -2.60 1.83 8.73
N MET A 54 -2.01 1.67 7.54
CA MET A 54 -0.58 1.86 7.33
C MET A 54 -0.15 3.30 7.64
N PHE A 55 -0.97 4.30 7.29
CA PHE A 55 -0.68 5.70 7.60
C PHE A 55 -0.66 5.96 9.10
N ILE A 56 -1.67 5.46 9.83
CA ILE A 56 -1.72 5.57 11.31
C ILE A 56 -0.52 4.83 11.94
N GLY A 57 -0.22 3.62 11.48
CA GLY A 57 0.95 2.85 11.96
C GLY A 57 2.27 3.56 11.70
N GLY A 58 2.45 4.12 10.50
CA GLY A 58 3.63 4.89 10.13
C GLY A 58 3.78 6.18 10.94
N LEU A 59 2.68 6.89 11.22
CA LEU A 59 2.69 8.05 12.12
C LEU A 59 3.10 7.67 13.53
N LEU A 60 2.61 6.56 14.10
CA LEU A 60 3.05 6.10 15.42
C LEU A 60 4.54 5.76 15.44
N LEU A 61 5.05 5.16 14.37
CA LEU A 61 6.47 4.81 14.26
C LEU A 61 7.38 6.03 14.07
N SER A 62 6.91 7.14 13.48
CA SER A 62 7.72 8.35 13.32
C SER A 62 8.08 9.01 14.66
N PHE A 63 7.26 8.80 15.69
CA PHE A 63 7.53 9.26 17.05
C PHE A 63 8.50 8.36 17.83
N PHE A 64 8.93 7.21 17.27
CA PHE A 64 9.78 6.27 17.99
C PHE A 64 11.05 6.91 18.56
N VAL A 65 11.79 7.68 17.76
CA VAL A 65 13.05 8.32 18.21
C VAL A 65 12.81 9.39 19.28
N PRO A 66 11.88 10.36 19.10
CA PRO A 66 11.52 11.28 20.18
C PRO A 66 11.04 10.58 21.46
N SER A 67 10.19 9.55 21.33
CA SER A 67 9.66 8.81 22.47
C SER A 67 10.75 8.01 23.19
N LEU A 68 11.75 7.48 22.48
CA LEU A 68 12.85 6.72 23.09
C LEU A 68 13.68 7.61 24.02
N LEU A 69 13.87 8.88 23.66
CA LEU A 69 14.61 9.87 24.46
C LEU A 69 13.80 10.37 25.67
N ALA A 70 12.47 10.46 25.54
CA ALA A 70 11.60 10.93 26.62
C ALA A 70 11.21 9.83 27.62
N SER A 71 10.83 8.64 27.12
CA SER A 71 10.43 7.49 27.92
C SER A 71 10.58 6.18 27.13
N PRO A 72 11.62 5.38 27.39
CA PRO A 72 11.86 4.12 26.67
C PRO A 72 10.67 3.15 26.71
N SER A 73 9.96 3.07 27.84
CA SER A 73 8.80 2.21 27.99
C SER A 73 7.66 2.58 27.04
N ILE A 74 7.38 3.88 26.88
CA ILE A 74 6.35 4.36 25.94
C ILE A 74 6.78 4.09 24.49
N ALA A 75 8.07 4.27 24.17
CA ALA A 75 8.61 4.01 22.84
C ALA A 75 8.44 2.55 22.42
N VAL A 76 8.68 1.60 23.33
CA VAL A 76 8.48 0.16 23.07
C VAL A 76 7.00 -0.15 22.81
N ILE A 77 6.08 0.37 23.63
CA ILE A 77 4.65 0.12 23.45
C ILE A 77 4.16 0.74 22.13
N ALA A 78 4.52 1.99 21.85
CA ALA A 78 4.11 2.69 20.63
C ALA A 78 4.65 2.01 19.36
N SER A 79 5.91 1.54 19.38
CA SER A 79 6.51 0.83 18.26
C SER A 79 5.89 -0.54 18.01
N LEU A 80 5.55 -1.29 19.06
CA LEU A 80 4.83 -2.56 18.92
C LEU A 80 3.44 -2.36 18.29
N VAL A 81 2.68 -1.37 18.77
CA VAL A 81 1.36 -1.04 18.20
C VAL A 81 1.50 -0.57 16.75
N GLY A 82 2.46 0.32 16.47
CA GLY A 82 2.75 0.82 15.13
C GLY A 82 3.14 -0.31 14.16
N TYR A 83 3.96 -1.25 14.60
CA TYR A 83 4.36 -2.43 13.81
C TYR A 83 3.16 -3.32 13.47
N VAL A 84 2.32 -3.65 14.46
CA VAL A 84 1.11 -4.46 14.23
C VAL A 84 0.18 -3.78 13.23
N LEU A 85 -0.05 -2.47 13.37
CA LEU A 85 -0.85 -1.70 12.42
C LEU A 85 -0.22 -1.75 11.02
N LEU A 86 1.10 -1.57 10.89
CA LEU A 86 1.78 -1.63 9.60
C LEU A 86 1.56 -2.99 8.91
N VAL A 87 1.70 -4.10 9.63
CA VAL A 87 1.46 -5.46 9.11
C VAL A 87 -0.01 -5.68 8.74
N VAL A 88 -0.95 -5.27 9.60
CA VAL A 88 -2.39 -5.40 9.34
C VAL A 88 -2.79 -4.56 8.12
N GLY A 89 -2.32 -3.33 8.02
CA GLY A 89 -2.57 -2.46 6.87
C GLY A 89 -2.02 -3.05 5.57
N ALA A 90 -0.80 -3.59 5.61
CA ALA A 90 -0.19 -4.26 4.47
C ALA A 90 -0.97 -5.53 4.06
N HIS A 91 -1.55 -6.26 5.01
CA HIS A 91 -2.44 -7.40 4.73
C HIS A 91 -3.71 -6.98 3.97
N TYR A 92 -4.34 -5.89 4.38
CA TYR A 92 -5.50 -5.34 3.66
C TYR A 92 -5.12 -4.85 2.26
N LEU A 93 -3.95 -4.23 2.11
CA LEU A 93 -3.45 -3.82 0.79
C LEU A 93 -3.17 -5.05 -0.09
N ARG A 94 -2.59 -6.12 0.45
CA ARG A 94 -2.46 -7.39 -0.26
C ARG A 94 -3.81 -7.96 -0.70
N LYS A 95 -4.82 -7.93 0.18
CA LYS A 95 -6.20 -8.35 -0.14
C LYS A 95 -6.86 -7.51 -1.22
N SER A 96 -6.46 -6.26 -1.43
CA SER A 96 -6.97 -5.46 -2.54
C SER A 96 -6.22 -5.71 -3.84
N LEU A 97 -4.91 -5.93 -3.79
CA LEU A 97 -4.08 -6.09 -4.98
C LEU A 97 -4.14 -7.49 -5.61
N LEU A 98 -4.33 -8.55 -4.80
CA LEU A 98 -4.43 -9.92 -5.33
C LEU A 98 -5.59 -10.07 -6.34
N PRO A 99 -6.85 -9.66 -6.02
CA PRO A 99 -7.95 -9.75 -6.98
C PRO A 99 -7.81 -8.78 -8.16
N VAL A 100 -7.10 -7.66 -8.00
CA VAL A 100 -6.80 -6.76 -9.13
C VAL A 100 -5.91 -7.46 -10.15
N GLY A 101 -4.95 -8.27 -9.71
CA GLY A 101 -4.16 -9.09 -10.62
C GLY A 101 -5.02 -10.07 -11.43
N ASP A 102 -6.02 -10.69 -10.80
CA ASP A 102 -6.94 -11.63 -11.46
C ASP A 102 -7.83 -10.94 -12.49
N VAL A 103 -8.37 -9.79 -12.10
CA VAL A 103 -9.23 -8.96 -12.92
C VAL A 103 -8.49 -8.37 -14.12
N THR A 104 -7.23 -7.96 -13.93
CA THR A 104 -6.44 -7.29 -14.97
C THR A 104 -5.58 -8.25 -15.79
N GLY A 105 -5.46 -9.51 -15.36
CA GLY A 105 -4.52 -10.49 -15.92
C GLY A 105 -3.05 -10.10 -15.77
N ASN A 106 -2.72 -9.19 -14.84
CA ASN A 106 -1.35 -8.71 -14.63
C ASN A 106 -0.83 -9.16 -13.25
N GLU A 107 0.08 -10.13 -13.25
CA GLU A 107 0.67 -10.70 -12.04
C GLU A 107 1.47 -9.67 -11.21
N LEU A 108 1.89 -8.54 -11.80
CA LEU A 108 2.62 -7.51 -11.07
C LEU A 108 1.80 -6.89 -9.93
N PHE A 109 0.47 -6.87 -10.03
CA PHE A 109 -0.37 -6.46 -8.90
C PHE A 109 -0.27 -7.46 -7.73
N ARG A 110 -0.24 -8.77 -8.03
CA ARG A 110 -0.06 -9.81 -7.02
C ARG A 110 1.34 -9.74 -6.40
N LEU A 111 2.36 -9.54 -7.24
CA LEU A 111 3.74 -9.36 -6.78
C LEU A 111 3.87 -8.14 -5.87
N ALA A 112 3.31 -6.98 -6.26
CA ALA A 112 3.30 -5.78 -5.44
C ALA A 112 2.67 -6.02 -4.07
N GLY A 113 1.47 -6.62 -4.04
CA GLY A 113 0.78 -6.93 -2.79
C GLY A 113 1.57 -7.89 -1.89
N ASN A 114 2.23 -8.90 -2.46
CA ASN A 114 3.07 -9.83 -1.72
C ASN A 114 4.34 -9.15 -1.17
N LEU A 115 5.01 -8.32 -1.97
CA LEU A 115 6.20 -7.59 -1.54
C LEU A 115 5.88 -6.61 -0.42
N ILE A 116 4.78 -5.84 -0.54
CA ILE A 116 4.39 -4.91 0.53
C ILE A 116 4.07 -5.66 1.82
N PHE A 117 3.37 -6.79 1.74
CA PHE A 117 3.03 -7.58 2.93
C PHE A 117 4.26 -8.24 3.58
N TRP A 118 5.05 -8.98 2.82
CA TRP A 118 6.23 -9.65 3.38
C TRP A 118 7.32 -8.66 3.79
N GLY A 119 7.45 -7.55 3.08
CA GLY A 119 8.29 -6.43 3.50
C GLY A 119 7.84 -5.86 4.84
N ALA A 120 6.53 -5.62 5.01
CA ALA A 120 5.97 -5.14 6.27
C ALA A 120 6.23 -6.10 7.45
N VAL A 121 6.12 -7.42 7.22
CA VAL A 121 6.48 -8.42 8.24
C VAL A 121 7.99 -8.37 8.54
N ALA A 122 8.83 -8.29 7.51
CA ALA A 122 10.28 -8.26 7.62
C ALA A 122 10.87 -6.92 8.09
N THR A 123 10.04 -5.88 8.32
CA THR A 123 10.52 -4.53 8.70
C THR A 123 11.29 -4.52 10.02
N ILE A 124 11.12 -5.56 10.85
CA ILE A 124 11.89 -5.76 12.07
C ILE A 124 13.40 -5.82 11.84
N VAL A 125 13.86 -6.24 10.65
CA VAL A 125 15.29 -6.37 10.30
C VAL A 125 15.79 -5.19 9.43
N LEU A 126 15.09 -4.06 9.37
CA LEU A 126 15.31 -2.91 8.45
C LEU A 126 15.18 -3.24 6.95
N VAL A 127 15.67 -4.40 6.50
CA VAL A 127 15.59 -4.90 5.12
C VAL A 127 14.13 -4.94 4.64
N GLY A 128 13.17 -5.23 5.52
CA GLY A 128 11.76 -5.23 5.15
C GLY A 128 11.25 -3.89 4.62
N ALA A 129 11.78 -2.75 5.10
CA ALA A 129 11.40 -1.44 4.58
C ALA A 129 11.76 -1.29 3.10
N LEU A 130 12.92 -1.80 2.68
CA LEU A 130 13.34 -1.80 1.27
C LEU A 130 12.44 -2.69 0.40
N ILE A 131 12.00 -3.83 0.95
CA ILE A 131 11.06 -4.73 0.26
C ILE A 131 9.69 -4.05 0.08
N VAL A 132 9.21 -3.31 1.09
CA VAL A 132 7.97 -2.51 0.96
C VAL A 132 8.10 -1.48 -0.15
N VAL A 133 9.21 -0.73 -0.18
CA VAL A 133 9.47 0.26 -1.23
C VAL A 133 9.49 -0.40 -2.61
N ALA A 134 10.17 -1.55 -2.75
CA ALA A 134 10.17 -2.31 -3.99
C ALA A 134 8.75 -2.74 -4.39
N GLY A 135 7.91 -3.15 -3.44
CA GLY A 135 6.51 -3.48 -3.70
C GLY A 135 5.68 -2.32 -4.24
N TRP A 136 5.89 -1.10 -3.73
CA TRP A 136 5.25 0.10 -4.28
C TRP A 136 5.76 0.47 -5.66
N VAL A 137 7.07 0.31 -5.93
CA VAL A 137 7.62 0.48 -7.29
C VAL A 137 6.99 -0.51 -8.27
N VAL A 138 6.92 -1.79 -7.88
CA VAL A 138 6.26 -2.84 -8.67
C VAL A 138 4.79 -2.51 -8.91
N LEU A 139 4.09 -1.92 -7.93
CA LEU A 139 2.71 -1.45 -8.11
C LEU A 139 2.61 -0.38 -9.20
N GLY A 140 3.52 0.59 -9.21
CA GLY A 140 3.60 1.61 -10.27
C GLY A 140 3.82 0.98 -11.64
N VAL A 141 4.74 0.01 -11.74
CA VAL A 141 4.99 -0.75 -12.98
C VAL A 141 3.76 -1.58 -13.39
N ALA A 142 3.01 -2.13 -12.44
CA ALA A 142 1.78 -2.87 -12.71
C ALA A 142 0.72 -1.98 -13.40
N PHE A 143 0.52 -0.75 -12.91
CA PHE A 143 -0.37 0.22 -13.57
C PHE A 143 0.11 0.64 -14.95
N PHE A 144 1.43 0.77 -15.15
CA PHE A 144 2.01 1.12 -16.45
C PHE A 144 1.80 0.01 -17.50
N THR A 145 2.01 -1.24 -17.10
CA THR A 145 2.02 -2.42 -17.98
C THR A 145 0.65 -3.11 -18.15
N ALA A 146 -0.32 -2.85 -17.27
CA ALA A 146 -1.66 -3.41 -17.39
C ALA A 146 -2.22 -3.15 -18.79
N LYS A 147 -2.84 -4.13 -19.46
CA LYS A 147 -3.38 -3.90 -20.82
C LYS A 147 -4.56 -2.94 -20.77
N ALA A 148 -4.60 -2.02 -21.74
CA ALA A 148 -5.78 -1.20 -21.91
C ALA A 148 -6.86 -2.08 -22.55
N ASP A 149 -8.06 -2.14 -21.98
CA ASP A 149 -9.17 -2.72 -22.73
C ASP A 149 -9.51 -1.66 -23.78
N ALA A 150 -9.46 -2.04 -25.06
CA ALA A 150 -9.79 -1.18 -26.19
C ALA A 150 -11.26 -0.74 -26.11
#